data_AF-A0A2G2KJW2-F1
#
_entry.id   AF-A0A2G2KJW2-F1
#
_cell.length_a   1.000
_cell.length_b   1.000
_cell.length_c   1.000
_cell.angle_alpha   90.00
_cell.angle_beta   90.00
_cell.angle_gamma   90.00
#
_symmetry.space_group_name_H-M   'P 1'
#
loop_
_entity.id
_entity.type
_entity.pdbx_description
1 polymer ?
#
loop_
_entity_poly.entity_id
_entity_poly.type
_entity_poly.pdbx_seq_one_letter_code
_entity_poly.pdbx_strand_id
1 'polypeptide(L)' 'MKRLHDKKHEIIITDNRSGYVKNGESKGIGTKLASIFVRQLNGTLELLEQQGAAYKIVFEEIEHT' A
#
# COMPACT_ATOMS: atom_id res chain seq x y z
N MET A 1 10.98 -2.58 3.25
CA MET A 1 11.04 -1.36 2.40
C MET A 1 12.19 -1.52 1.43
N LYS A 2 11.94 -1.28 0.14
CA LYS A 2 12.91 -1.41 -0.95
C LYS A 2 12.98 -0.09 -1.70
N ARG A 3 14.19 0.37 -2.05
CA ARG A 3 14.36 1.47 -3.02
C ARG A 3 14.20 0.90 -4.44
N LEU A 4 13.38 1.56 -5.24
CA LEU A 4 13.22 1.29 -6.66
C LEU A 4 14.13 2.24 -7.46
N HIS A 5 14.25 2.00 -8.77
CA HIS A 5 14.79 3.00 -9.68
C HIS A 5 13.88 4.26 -9.66
N ASP A 6 14.43 5.42 -10.05
CA ASP A 6 13.70 6.69 -10.13
C ASP A 6 13.26 7.30 -8.79
N LYS A 7 14.08 7.17 -7.74
CA LYS A 7 13.82 7.79 -6.42
C LYS A 7 12.46 7.39 -5.82
N LYS A 8 12.01 6.16 -6.08
CA LYS A 8 10.76 5.62 -5.51
C LYS A 8 11.07 4.63 -4.39
N HIS A 9 10.19 4.57 -3.41
CA HIS A 9 10.25 3.60 -2.32
C HIS A 9 9.04 2.68 -2.37
N GLU A 10 9.30 1.38 -2.27
CA GLU A 10 8.28 0.33 -2.18
C GLU A 10 8.22 -0.23 -0.75
N ILE A 11 7.01 -0.33 -0.22
CA ILE A 11 6.72 -1.06 1.00
C ILE A 11 5.67 -2.12 0.68
N ILE A 12 5.98 -3.37 1.03
CA ILE A 12 5.03 -4.47 0.98
C ILE A 12 4.72 -4.86 2.43
N ILE A 13 3.44 -4.87 2.77
CA ILE A 13 2.91 -5.26 4.09
C ILE A 13 2.03 -6.48 3.87
N THR A 14 2.38 -7.60 4.50
CA THR A 14 1.66 -8.86 4.37
C THR A 14 1.25 -9.41 5.73
N ASP A 15 0.01 -9.87 5.82
CA ASP A 15 -0.50 -10.72 6.89
C ASP A 15 -0.82 -12.10 6.32
N ASN A 16 -0.33 -13.15 6.99
CA ASN A 16 -0.45 -14.53 6.56
C ASN A 16 -1.71 -15.24 7.08
N ARG A 17 -2.66 -14.52 7.71
CA ARG A 17 -3.89 -15.16 8.21
C ARG A 17 -4.76 -15.61 7.05
N SER A 18 -5.25 -16.84 7.15
CA SER A 18 -6.13 -17.51 6.17
C SER A 18 -7.54 -16.93 6.05
N GLY A 19 -7.82 -15.76 6.63
CA GLY A 19 -9.18 -15.22 6.81
C GLY A 19 -9.57 -14.05 5.91
N TYR A 20 -8.64 -13.47 5.15
CA TYR A 20 -8.98 -12.39 4.21
C TYR A 20 -9.53 -13.00 2.91
N VAL A 21 -10.85 -12.91 2.74
CA VAL A 21 -11.53 -13.22 1.47
C VAL A 21 -11.77 -11.90 0.75
N LYS A 22 -11.31 -11.81 -0.50
CA LYS A 22 -11.44 -10.63 -1.38
C LYS A 22 -12.92 -10.42 -1.79
N ASN A 23 -13.79 -10.09 -0.84
CA ASN A 23 -15.23 -9.87 -1.04
C ASN A 23 -15.58 -8.37 -1.23
N GLY A 24 -14.75 -7.66 -2.00
CA GLY A 24 -14.97 -6.26 -2.36
C GLY A 24 -14.04 -5.27 -1.65
N GLU A 25 -14.10 -4.01 -2.09
CA GLU A 25 -13.34 -2.91 -1.49
C GLU A 25 -13.52 -2.89 0.03
N SER A 26 -12.40 -2.93 0.77
CA SER A 26 -12.41 -2.77 2.22
C SER A 26 -13.02 -1.43 2.59
N LYS A 27 -14.26 -1.44 3.09
CA LYS A 27 -14.99 -0.25 3.58
C LYS A 27 -14.53 0.23 4.97
N GLY A 28 -13.47 -0.37 5.51
CA GLY A 28 -12.93 0.00 6.82
C GLY A 28 -12.32 1.40 6.82
N ILE A 29 -12.43 2.10 7.95
CA ILE A 29 -11.85 3.44 8.11
C ILE A 29 -10.33 3.43 7.94
N GLY A 30 -9.65 2.35 8.37
CA GLY A 30 -8.20 2.20 8.25
C GLY A 30 -7.72 2.18 6.78
N THR A 31 -8.36 1.38 5.92
CA THR A 31 -8.00 1.32 4.49
C THR A 31 -8.32 2.63 3.78
N LYS A 32 -9.42 3.31 4.17
CA LYS A 32 -9.75 4.64 3.65
C LYS A 32 -8.71 5.69 4.02
N LEU A 33 -8.29 5.75 5.29
CA LEU A 33 -7.27 6.68 5.75
C LEU A 33 -5.92 6.42 5.08
N ALA A 34 -5.50 5.15 5.00
CA ALA A 34 -4.28 4.77 4.29
C ALA A 34 -4.31 5.22 2.83
N SER A 35 -5.43 5.00 2.11
CA SER A 35 -5.60 5.47 0.74
C SER A 35 -5.48 6.99 0.61
N ILE A 36 -6.06 7.75 1.54
CA ILE A 36 -5.96 9.23 1.55
C ILE A 36 -4.52 9.68 1.75
N PHE A 37 -3.83 9.17 2.78
CA PHE A 37 -2.46 9.61 3.09
C PHE A 37 -1.46 9.23 1.99
N VAL A 38 -1.60 8.03 1.42
CA VAL A 38 -0.76 7.60 0.30
C VAL A 38 -0.94 8.54 -0.90
N ARG A 39 -2.18 8.93 -1.23
CA ARG A 39 -2.44 9.89 -2.30
C ARG A 39 -1.88 11.29 -2.03
N GLN A 40 -1.89 11.74 -0.78
CA GLN A 40 -1.31 13.04 -0.40
C GLN A 40 0.21 13.10 -0.60
N LEU A 41 0.87 11.95 -0.62
CA LEU A 41 2.31 11.82 -0.86
C LEU A 41 2.63 11.42 -2.31
N ASN A 42 1.71 11.68 -3.26
CA ASN A 42 1.81 11.22 -4.65
C ASN A 42 2.10 9.71 -4.80
N GLY A 43 1.68 8.93 -3.81
CA GLY A 43 1.89 7.50 -3.77
C GLY A 43 0.72 6.69 -4.35
N THR A 44 0.95 5.40 -4.47
CA THR A 44 -0.04 4.38 -4.87
C THR A 44 -0.17 3.32 -3.79
N LEU A 45 -1.40 2.82 -3.59
CA LEU A 45 -1.72 1.72 -2.68
C LEU A 45 -2.45 0.65 -3.50
N GLU A 46 -1.85 -0.53 -3.60
CA GLU A 46 -2.35 -1.67 -4.36
C GLU A 46 -2.56 -2.87 -3.43
N LEU A 47 -3.71 -3.55 -3.57
CA LEU A 47 -3.95 -4.83 -2.91
C LEU A 47 -3.44 -5.95 -3.83
N LEU A 48 -2.50 -6.75 -3.35
CA LEU A 48 -1.91 -7.85 -4.10
C LEU A 48 -2.78 -9.11 -4.03
N GLU A 49 -2.89 -9.83 -5.13
CA GLU A 49 -3.62 -11.11 -5.17
C GLU A 49 -2.77 -12.23 -4.59
N GLN A 50 -2.97 -12.54 -3.31
CA GLN A 50 -2.35 -13.67 -2.61
C GLN A 50 -3.22 -14.17 -1.45
N GLN A 51 -2.86 -15.31 -0.86
CA GLN A 51 -3.48 -15.77 0.38
C GLN A 51 -3.17 -14.79 1.53
N GLY A 52 -4.21 -14.44 2.30
CA GLY A 52 -4.12 -13.41 3.34
C GLY A 52 -4.29 -11.99 2.80
N ALA A 53 -3.83 -11.00 3.55
CA ALA A 53 -3.92 -9.59 3.17
C ALA A 53 -2.53 -9.07 2.80
N ALA A 54 -2.39 -8.51 1.60
CA ALA A 54 -1.13 -7.94 1.15
C ALA A 54 -1.33 -6.61 0.46
N TYR A 55 -0.65 -5.60 0.96
CA TYR A 55 -0.68 -4.24 0.41
C TYR A 55 0.71 -3.86 -0.06
N LYS A 56 0.77 -3.35 -1.29
CA LYS A 56 1.93 -2.67 -1.84
C LYS A 56 1.69 -1.17 -1.81
N ILE A 57 2.64 -0.44 -1.25
CA ILE A 57 2.64 1.02 -1.24
C ILE A 57 3.89 1.49 -1.98
N VAL A 58 3.72 2.42 -2.91
CA VAL A 58 4.83 3.09 -3.60
C VAL A 58 4.69 4.58 -3.42
N PHE A 59 5.77 5.26 -3.01
CA PHE A 59 5.83 6.73 -2.92
C PHE A 59 7.14 7.25 -3.50
N GLU A 60 7.11 8.50 -3.94
CA GLU A 60 8.27 9.23 -4.44
C GLU A 60 9.08 9.79 -3.27
N GLU A 61 10.41 9.83 -3.42
CA GLU A 61 11.31 10.49 -2.49
C GLU A 61 11.01 12.00 -2.51
N ILE A 62 10.84 12.59 -1.34
CA ILE A 62 10.61 14.03 -1.22
C ILE A 62 11.96 14.72 -1.35
N GLU A 63 12.15 15.47 -2.42
CA GLU A 63 13.29 16.36 -2.55
C GLU A 63 13.05 17.63 -1.72
N HIS A 64 13.92 17.88 -0.74
CA HIS A 64 13.98 19.17 -0.08
C HIS A 64 14.88 20.09 -0.92
N THR A 65 14.27 21.04 -1.64
CA THR A 65 14.97 22.21 -2.22
C THR A 65 15.39 23.20 -1.14
#